data_AF-A0A947TDI8-F1
#
_entry.id   AF-A0A947TDI8-F1
#
_cell.length_a   1.000
_cell.length_b   1.000
_cell.length_c   1.000
_cell.angle_alpha   90.00
_cell.angle_beta   90.00
_cell.angle_gamma   90.00
#
_symmetry.space_group_name_H-M   'P 1'
#
loop_
_entity.id
_entity.type
_entity.pdbx_description
1 polymer ?
#
loop_
_entity_poly.entity_id
_entity_poly.type
_entity_poly.pdbx_seq_one_letter_code
_entity_poly.pdbx_strand_id
1 'polypeptide(L)'
;MTEKDLYEKIKKLKGIKPSQEWTNLTRHNLTTRIDFDTRFDVRPSFLSWLKEPQALALAMSLLLIFIGGPWLTIKASQPSLPGDLLYSVKRASEGIQTTVASEENKTNLQVEFAHRRLEELNKISKDSSSDEKTEKTKQVVNDFEHNLAGISQYVGNASKEQAIEVAKNTKKIKEDLDNMPAEVKDELAEAEKTIEEISGQVLTVLDRDRDTLDAETLEIDQEILIFLKEMEDGTITTTEEVVNMIKE
;
A
#
# COMPACT_ATOMS: atom_id res chain seq x y z
N MET A 1 -66.58 -16.15 -43.11
CA MET A 1 -66.01 -16.70 -41.86
C MET A 1 -65.50 -15.52 -41.06
N THR A 2 -65.94 -15.35 -39.81
CA THR A 2 -65.54 -14.20 -38.99
C THR A 2 -64.21 -14.48 -38.27
N GLU A 3 -63.47 -13.45 -37.88
CA GLU A 3 -62.20 -13.58 -37.13
C GLU A 3 -62.38 -14.39 -35.83
N LYS A 4 -63.55 -14.22 -35.19
CA LYS A 4 -63.96 -14.99 -34.01
C LYS A 4 -64.10 -16.48 -34.31
N ASP A 5 -64.63 -16.84 -35.48
CA ASP A 5 -64.72 -18.25 -35.92
C ASP A 5 -63.34 -18.86 -36.19
N LEU A 6 -62.39 -18.06 -36.72
CA LEU A 6 -61.01 -18.50 -36.96
C LEU A 6 -60.29 -18.79 -35.64
N TYR A 7 -60.41 -17.87 -34.67
CA TYR A 7 -59.79 -18.00 -33.36
C TYR A 7 -60.26 -19.27 -32.63
N GLU A 8 -61.58 -19.52 -32.63
CA GLU A 8 -62.15 -20.73 -32.01
C GLU A 8 -61.67 -22.02 -32.70
N LYS A 9 -61.53 -22.01 -34.04
CA LYS A 9 -60.96 -23.14 -34.78
C LYS A 9 -59.49 -23.38 -34.42
N ILE A 10 -58.66 -22.33 -34.35
CA ILE A 10 -57.25 -22.44 -33.98
C ILE A 10 -57.09 -22.94 -32.53
N LYS A 11 -57.95 -22.48 -31.62
CA LYS A 11 -57.91 -22.91 -30.21
C LYS A 11 -58.19 -24.41 -30.06
N LYS A 12 -59.08 -24.98 -30.88
CA LYS A 12 -59.33 -26.44 -30.92
C LYS A 12 -58.11 -27.24 -31.40
N LEU A 13 -57.26 -26.68 -32.26
CA LEU A 13 -56.06 -27.36 -32.76
C LEU A 13 -54.97 -27.54 -31.69
N LYS A 14 -54.97 -26.75 -30.61
CA LYS A 14 -54.02 -26.92 -29.50
C LYS A 14 -54.14 -28.27 -28.78
N GLY A 15 -55.31 -28.91 -28.84
CA GLY A 15 -55.54 -30.22 -28.22
C GLY A 15 -55.06 -31.42 -29.05
N ILE A 16 -54.67 -31.19 -30.31
CA ILE A 16 -54.20 -32.25 -31.20
C ILE A 16 -52.70 -32.43 -30.98
N LYS A 17 -52.28 -33.61 -30.50
CA LYS A 17 -50.86 -33.96 -30.45
C LYS A 17 -50.35 -34.17 -31.88
N PRO A 18 -49.25 -33.51 -32.29
CA PRO A 18 -48.68 -33.73 -33.62
C PRO A 18 -48.25 -35.20 -33.78
N SER A 19 -48.42 -35.75 -34.99
CA SER A 19 -47.96 -37.09 -35.29
C SER A 19 -46.43 -37.16 -35.28
N GLN A 20 -45.89 -38.33 -34.95
CA GLN A 20 -44.44 -38.55 -34.91
C GLN A 20 -43.77 -38.18 -36.25
N GLU A 21 -44.43 -38.52 -37.35
CA GLU A 21 -43.99 -38.20 -38.71
C GLU A 21 -43.87 -36.68 -38.94
N TRP A 22 -44.88 -35.90 -38.52
CA TRP A 22 -44.84 -34.44 -38.65
C TRP A 22 -43.73 -33.83 -37.79
N THR A 23 -43.50 -34.35 -36.58
CA THR A 23 -42.41 -33.86 -35.73
C THR A 23 -41.03 -34.13 -36.32
N ASN A 24 -40.84 -35.29 -36.95
CA ASN A 24 -39.59 -35.67 -37.62
C ASN A 24 -39.34 -34.80 -38.84
N LEU A 25 -40.36 -34.59 -39.69
CA LEU A 25 -40.27 -33.72 -40.86
C LEU A 25 -40.01 -32.27 -40.47
N THR A 26 -40.67 -31.77 -39.43
CA THR A 26 -40.48 -30.40 -38.96
C THR A 26 -39.10 -30.22 -38.35
N ARG A 27 -38.63 -31.18 -37.55
CA ARG A 27 -37.26 -31.19 -37.03
C ARG A 27 -36.26 -31.16 -38.19
N HIS A 28 -36.40 -32.04 -39.18
CA HIS A 28 -35.51 -32.09 -40.34
C HIS A 28 -35.49 -30.76 -41.10
N ASN A 29 -36.67 -30.22 -41.44
CA ASN A 29 -36.77 -28.94 -42.15
C ASN A 29 -36.20 -27.76 -41.34
N LEU A 30 -36.40 -27.73 -40.03
CA LEU A 30 -35.82 -26.70 -39.16
C LEU A 30 -34.29 -26.84 -39.10
N THR A 31 -33.77 -28.06 -38.95
CA THR A 31 -32.31 -28.28 -38.92
C THR A 31 -31.63 -28.02 -40.26
N THR A 32 -32.31 -28.19 -41.39
CA THR A 32 -31.74 -27.90 -42.72
C THR A 32 -31.79 -26.41 -43.06
N ARG A 33 -32.74 -25.66 -42.50
CA ARG A 33 -32.88 -24.21 -42.75
C ARG A 33 -32.16 -23.33 -41.72
N ILE A 34 -31.94 -23.85 -40.53
CA ILE A 34 -31.11 -23.20 -39.52
C ILE A 34 -29.68 -23.66 -39.76
N ASP A 35 -28.97 -22.93 -40.60
CA ASP A 35 -27.51 -23.02 -40.65
C ASP A 35 -27.00 -22.44 -39.32
N PHE A 36 -26.78 -23.31 -38.33
CA PHE A 36 -26.07 -22.94 -37.13
C PHE A 36 -24.60 -22.76 -37.53
N ASP A 37 -24.27 -21.59 -38.07
CA ASP A 37 -22.88 -21.17 -38.21
C ASP A 37 -22.33 -20.98 -36.79
N THR A 38 -21.91 -22.07 -36.15
CA THR A 38 -21.24 -22.09 -34.86
C THR A 38 -19.78 -21.67 -35.00
N ARG A 39 -19.48 -20.73 -35.90
CA ARG A 39 -18.28 -19.91 -35.81
C ARG A 39 -18.63 -18.65 -35.05
N PHE A 40 -18.91 -18.80 -33.75
CA PHE A 40 -18.68 -17.72 -32.81
C PHE A 40 -17.17 -17.51 -32.74
N ASP A 41 -16.63 -16.77 -33.72
CA ASP A 41 -15.30 -16.21 -33.66
C ASP A 41 -15.35 -15.14 -32.56
N VAL A 42 -15.17 -15.56 -31.31
CA VAL A 42 -14.98 -14.68 -30.14
C VAL A 42 -13.60 -14.05 -30.22
N ARG A 43 -13.26 -13.46 -31.35
CA ARG A 43 -12.23 -12.42 -31.40
C ARG A 43 -12.88 -11.17 -30.84
N PRO A 44 -12.42 -10.66 -29.69
CA PRO A 44 -12.98 -9.44 -29.15
C PRO A 44 -12.86 -8.35 -30.22
N SER A 45 -14.00 -7.81 -30.68
CA SER A 45 -14.03 -6.74 -31.70
C SER A 45 -13.30 -5.48 -31.24
N PHE A 46 -13.04 -5.30 -29.95
CA PHE A 46 -12.18 -4.23 -29.47
C PHE A 46 -10.71 -4.43 -29.82
N LEU A 47 -10.27 -5.62 -30.27
CA LEU A 47 -8.89 -5.88 -30.68
C LEU A 47 -8.68 -5.77 -32.20
N SER A 48 -9.74 -5.58 -32.99
CA SER A 48 -9.58 -5.41 -34.45
C SER A 48 -8.90 -4.09 -34.81
N TRP A 49 -9.00 -3.06 -33.95
CA TRP A 49 -8.25 -1.81 -34.12
C TRP A 49 -6.73 -2.04 -34.14
N LEU A 50 -6.19 -3.00 -33.39
CA LEU A 50 -4.74 -3.30 -33.30
C LEU A 50 -4.12 -3.88 -34.58
N LYS A 51 -4.93 -4.18 -35.61
CA LYS A 51 -4.44 -4.68 -36.91
C LYS A 51 -3.87 -3.57 -37.79
N GLU A 52 -4.25 -2.33 -37.53
CA GLU A 52 -3.71 -1.15 -38.19
C GLU A 52 -2.35 -0.81 -37.54
N PRO A 53 -1.24 -0.69 -38.29
CA PRO A 53 0.06 -0.33 -37.71
C PRO A 53 0.02 1.02 -36.97
N GLN A 54 -0.90 1.91 -37.35
CA GLN A 54 -1.15 3.20 -36.69
C GLN A 54 -1.82 3.04 -35.32
N ALA A 55 -2.77 2.10 -35.19
CA ALA A 55 -3.45 1.83 -33.93
C ALA A 55 -2.57 1.03 -32.97
N LEU A 56 -1.70 0.15 -33.48
CA LEU A 56 -0.67 -0.49 -32.67
C LEU A 56 0.34 0.53 -32.12
N ALA A 57 0.79 1.47 -32.95
CA ALA A 57 1.67 2.55 -32.52
C ALA A 57 1.00 3.48 -31.48
N LEU A 58 -0.28 3.82 -31.67
CA LEU A 58 -1.05 4.59 -30.71
C LEU A 58 -1.25 3.82 -29.40
N ALA A 59 -1.61 2.55 -29.46
CA ALA A 59 -1.75 1.69 -28.28
C ALA A 59 -0.43 1.57 -27.51
N MET A 60 0.69 1.39 -28.21
CA MET A 60 2.02 1.37 -27.60
C MET A 60 2.42 2.72 -27.01
N SER A 61 2.09 3.84 -27.67
CA SER A 61 2.37 5.18 -27.15
C SER A 61 1.53 5.49 -25.91
N LEU A 62 0.24 5.14 -25.92
CA LEU A 62 -0.62 5.25 -24.76
C LEU A 62 -0.13 4.33 -23.64
N LEU A 63 0.28 3.10 -23.95
CA LEU A 63 0.88 2.18 -22.99
C LEU A 63 2.14 2.78 -22.36
N LEU A 64 3.04 3.39 -23.15
CA LEU A 64 4.24 4.06 -22.64
C LEU A 64 3.89 5.29 -21.79
N ILE A 65 2.86 6.05 -22.16
CA ILE A 65 2.39 7.21 -21.38
C ILE A 65 1.73 6.75 -20.07
N PHE A 66 0.93 5.70 -20.09
CA PHE A 66 0.19 5.21 -18.92
C PHE A 66 0.99 4.28 -18.02
N ILE A 67 2.01 3.58 -18.53
CA ILE A 67 2.89 2.71 -17.73
C ILE A 67 4.20 3.42 -17.39
N GLY A 68 4.82 4.10 -18.36
CA GLY A 68 6.10 4.80 -18.17
C GLY A 68 5.94 6.19 -17.55
N GLY A 69 4.87 6.92 -17.91
CA GLY A 69 4.62 8.28 -17.41
C GLY A 69 4.47 8.36 -15.89
N PRO A 70 3.60 7.55 -15.25
CA PRO A 70 3.41 7.62 -13.80
C PRO A 70 4.68 7.32 -13.02
N TRP A 71 5.51 6.37 -13.47
CA TRP A 71 6.77 6.06 -12.80
C TRP A 71 7.74 7.25 -12.81
N LEU A 72 7.85 7.94 -13.95
CA LEU A 72 8.65 9.16 -14.06
C LEU A 72 8.11 10.28 -13.16
N THR A 73 6.78 10.44 -13.09
CA THR A 73 6.15 11.43 -12.22
C THR A 73 6.34 11.11 -10.74
N ILE A 74 6.25 9.84 -10.32
CA ILE A 74 6.50 9.41 -8.94
C ILE A 74 7.97 9.62 -8.55
N LYS A 75 8.90 9.35 -9.48
CA LYS A 75 10.33 9.62 -9.24
C LYS A 75 10.60 11.12 -9.14
N ALA A 76 10.01 11.92 -10.03
CA ALA A 76 10.13 13.38 -9.99
C ALA A 76 9.42 14.01 -8.79
N SER A 77 8.44 13.33 -8.18
CA SER A 77 7.79 13.80 -6.96
C SER A 77 8.61 13.51 -5.70
N GLN A 78 9.57 12.59 -5.69
CA GLN A 78 10.37 12.27 -4.50
C GLN A 78 11.07 13.49 -3.85
N PRO A 79 11.69 14.42 -4.60
CA PRO A 79 12.31 15.59 -3.99
C PRO A 79 11.35 16.72 -3.60
N SER A 80 10.05 16.64 -3.98
CA SER A 80 9.12 17.76 -3.81
C SER A 80 8.79 18.04 -2.34
N LEU A 81 8.64 19.30 -1.95
CA LEU A 81 8.23 19.76 -0.62
C LEU A 81 6.75 20.16 -0.60
N PRO A 82 6.11 20.30 0.58
CA PRO A 82 4.75 20.82 0.64
C PRO A 82 4.62 22.18 -0.07
N GLY A 83 3.57 22.33 -0.87
CA GLY A 83 3.37 23.47 -1.77
C GLY A 83 3.88 23.23 -3.20
N ASP A 84 4.77 22.26 -3.44
CA ASP A 84 5.21 21.91 -4.78
C ASP A 84 4.11 21.16 -5.55
N LEU A 85 4.10 21.36 -6.88
CA LEU A 85 3.10 20.77 -7.78
C LEU A 85 3.00 19.24 -7.67
N LEU A 86 4.13 18.56 -7.47
CA LEU A 86 4.20 17.10 -7.40
C LEU A 86 4.07 16.53 -5.98
N TYR A 87 3.95 17.37 -4.94
CA TYR A 87 3.85 16.88 -3.56
C TYR A 87 2.58 16.06 -3.32
N SER A 88 1.45 16.52 -3.87
CA SER A 88 0.19 15.77 -3.83
C SER A 88 0.32 14.38 -4.47
N VAL A 89 1.09 14.26 -5.56
CA VAL A 89 1.37 12.98 -6.23
C VAL A 89 2.22 12.09 -5.34
N LYS A 90 3.26 12.63 -4.69
CA LYS A 90 4.06 11.90 -3.70
C LYS A 90 3.14 11.31 -2.63
N ARG A 91 2.31 12.14 -1.99
CA ARG A 91 1.41 11.71 -0.91
C ARG A 91 0.39 10.68 -1.35
N ALA A 92 -0.20 10.85 -2.54
CA ALA A 92 -1.11 9.86 -3.10
C ALA A 92 -0.40 8.52 -3.35
N SER A 93 0.82 8.55 -3.87
CA SER A 93 1.60 7.33 -4.11
C SER A 93 1.98 6.60 -2.82
N GLU A 94 2.29 7.34 -1.76
CA GLU A 94 2.57 6.81 -0.42
C GLU A 94 1.33 6.14 0.17
N GLY A 95 0.16 6.80 0.11
CA GLY A 95 -1.10 6.22 0.59
C GLY A 95 -1.51 4.93 -0.15
N ILE A 96 -1.27 4.86 -1.47
CA ILE A 96 -1.49 3.64 -2.25
C ILE A 96 -0.53 2.53 -1.80
N GLN A 97 0.76 2.83 -1.59
CA GLN A 97 1.74 1.86 -1.11
C GLN A 97 1.31 1.26 0.24
N THR A 98 0.89 2.10 1.19
CA THR A 98 0.40 1.63 2.50
C THR A 98 -0.87 0.78 2.39
N THR A 99 -1.78 1.13 1.48
CA THR A 99 -3.04 0.40 1.29
C THR A 99 -2.83 -0.99 0.68
N VAL A 100 -1.87 -1.13 -0.22
CA VAL A 100 -1.59 -2.38 -0.94
C VAL A 100 -0.61 -3.28 -0.18
N ALA A 101 0.19 -2.71 0.72
CA ALA A 101 1.15 -3.47 1.52
C ALA A 101 0.47 -4.49 2.45
N SER A 102 1.15 -5.63 2.65
CA SER A 102 0.79 -6.59 3.70
C SER A 102 1.01 -5.97 5.08
N GLU A 103 0.28 -6.46 6.10
CA GLU A 103 0.44 -5.98 7.49
C GLU A 103 1.90 -6.02 7.95
N GLU A 104 2.63 -7.08 7.59
CA GLU A 104 4.05 -7.25 7.86
C GLU A 104 4.92 -6.11 7.30
N ASN A 105 4.58 -5.60 6.11
CA ASN A 105 5.38 -4.56 5.43
C ASN A 105 4.92 -3.14 5.76
N LYS A 106 3.75 -2.95 6.37
CA LYS A 106 3.24 -1.62 6.70
C LYS A 106 4.17 -0.90 7.67
N THR A 107 4.70 -1.57 8.68
CA THR A 107 5.65 -0.99 9.63
C THR A 107 6.88 -0.44 8.91
N ASN A 108 7.47 -1.22 8.00
CA ASN A 108 8.65 -0.81 7.24
C ASN A 108 8.37 0.38 6.31
N LEU A 109 7.20 0.44 5.68
CA LEU A 109 6.79 1.61 4.89
C LEU A 109 6.62 2.86 5.74
N GLN A 110 6.01 2.74 6.93
CA GLN A 110 5.84 3.88 7.84
C GLN A 110 7.19 4.41 8.33
N VAL A 111 8.15 3.52 8.63
CA VAL A 111 9.55 3.89 8.91
C VAL A 111 10.17 4.66 7.74
N GLU A 112 10.01 4.16 6.52
CA GLU A 112 10.57 4.80 5.33
C GLU A 112 9.98 6.21 5.13
N PHE A 113 8.67 6.35 5.29
CA PHE A 113 8.00 7.65 5.18
C PHE A 113 8.44 8.61 6.29
N ALA A 114 8.61 8.12 7.53
CA ALA A 114 9.12 8.92 8.63
C ALA A 114 10.50 9.51 8.32
N HIS A 115 11.44 8.70 7.82
CA HIS A 115 12.75 9.21 7.36
C HIS A 115 12.61 10.27 6.26
N ARG A 116 11.73 10.06 5.27
CA ARG A 116 11.49 11.07 4.22
C ARG A 116 10.98 12.38 4.79
N ARG A 117 10.11 12.36 5.81
CA ARG A 117 9.63 13.59 6.46
C ARG A 117 10.77 14.32 7.17
N LEU A 118 11.68 13.61 7.84
CA LEU A 118 12.88 14.23 8.42
C LEU A 118 13.76 14.89 7.34
N GLU A 119 13.95 14.24 6.19
CA GLU A 119 14.66 14.86 5.07
C GLU A 119 13.95 16.12 4.54
N GLU A 120 12.61 16.09 4.46
CA GLU A 120 11.80 17.24 4.06
C GLU A 120 11.94 18.40 5.06
N LEU A 121 11.90 18.12 6.37
CA LEU A 121 12.15 19.11 7.42
C LEU A 121 13.53 19.75 7.30
N ASN A 122 14.57 18.93 7.03
CA ASN A 122 15.93 19.42 6.84
C ASN A 122 16.08 20.28 5.58
N LYS A 123 15.31 20.01 4.52
CA LYS A 123 15.30 20.86 3.31
C LYS A 123 14.53 22.16 3.56
N ILE A 124 13.36 22.07 4.19
CA ILE A 124 12.55 23.24 4.55
C ILE A 124 13.35 24.19 5.46
N SER A 125 14.13 23.64 6.39
CA SER A 125 14.95 24.45 7.31
C SER A 125 16.01 25.28 6.59
N LYS A 126 16.53 24.79 5.45
CA LYS A 126 17.61 25.40 4.66
C LYS A 126 17.12 26.36 3.56
N ASP A 127 16.04 26.05 2.86
CA ASP A 127 15.70 26.70 1.57
C ASP A 127 14.48 27.62 1.60
N SER A 128 13.72 27.70 2.71
CA SER A 128 12.41 28.38 2.73
C SER A 128 12.46 29.81 3.29
N SER A 129 11.72 30.74 2.65
CA SER A 129 11.43 32.09 3.20
C SER A 129 10.52 31.98 4.45
N SER A 130 10.66 32.90 5.42
CA SER A 130 10.07 32.75 6.77
C SER A 130 8.58 32.46 6.81
N ASP A 131 7.79 33.07 5.94
CA ASP A 131 6.33 33.08 6.06
C ASP A 131 5.70 31.77 5.57
N GLU A 132 6.28 31.11 4.57
CA GLU A 132 5.85 29.78 4.11
C GLU A 132 6.51 28.64 4.90
N LYS A 133 7.64 28.92 5.55
CA LYS A 133 8.44 27.93 6.28
C LYS A 133 7.63 27.31 7.41
N THR A 134 6.97 28.12 8.25
CA THR A 134 6.22 27.62 9.41
C THR A 134 5.08 26.68 9.02
N GLU A 135 4.31 27.01 7.98
CA GLU A 135 3.19 26.16 7.57
C GLU A 135 3.68 24.83 6.96
N LYS A 136 4.73 24.88 6.13
CA LYS A 136 5.35 23.67 5.57
C LYS A 136 5.96 22.78 6.65
N THR A 137 6.64 23.36 7.64
CA THR A 137 7.19 22.62 8.78
C THR A 137 6.07 21.90 9.53
N LYS A 138 5.01 22.62 9.94
CA LYS A 138 3.86 22.02 10.66
C LYS A 138 3.21 20.87 9.90
N GLN A 139 3.04 21.04 8.58
CA GLN A 139 2.48 19.97 7.75
C GLN A 139 3.36 18.72 7.77
N VAL A 140 4.68 18.88 7.60
CA VAL A 140 5.63 17.75 7.57
C VAL A 140 5.80 17.13 8.96
N VAL A 141 5.76 17.92 10.03
CA VAL A 141 5.74 17.45 11.43
C VAL A 141 4.52 16.57 11.68
N ASN A 142 3.31 17.03 11.33
CA ASN A 142 2.09 16.23 11.48
C ASN A 142 2.17 14.92 10.69
N ASP A 143 2.67 14.99 9.45
CA ASP A 143 2.86 13.80 8.64
C ASP A 143 3.91 12.84 9.25
N PHE A 144 4.98 13.37 9.85
CA PHE A 144 5.99 12.58 10.55
C PHE A 144 5.37 11.86 11.76
N GLU A 145 4.63 12.58 12.60
CA GLU A 145 3.88 12.03 13.73
C GLU A 145 2.88 10.95 13.29
N HIS A 146 2.18 11.16 12.19
CA HIS A 146 1.28 10.16 11.62
C HIS A 146 2.01 8.87 11.22
N ASN A 147 3.19 8.99 10.61
CA ASN A 147 3.99 7.83 10.26
C ASN A 147 4.50 7.11 11.52
N LEU A 148 4.95 7.84 12.55
CA LEU A 148 5.36 7.25 13.83
C LEU A 148 4.21 6.51 14.53
N ALA A 149 3.01 7.11 14.58
CA ALA A 149 1.82 6.44 15.09
C ALA A 149 1.50 5.17 14.30
N GLY A 150 1.72 5.18 12.99
CA GLY A 150 1.64 3.99 12.15
C GLY A 150 2.61 2.90 12.57
N ILE A 151 3.88 3.23 12.83
CA ILE A 151 4.89 2.27 13.32
C ILE A 151 4.41 1.65 14.64
N SER A 152 4.02 2.49 15.60
CA SER A 152 3.55 2.06 16.91
C SER A 152 2.34 1.11 16.82
N GLN A 153 1.40 1.40 15.92
CA GLN A 153 0.21 0.57 15.73
C GLN A 153 0.55 -0.88 15.33
N TYR A 154 1.58 -1.08 14.52
CA TYR A 154 1.88 -2.39 13.94
C TYR A 154 3.02 -3.14 14.67
N VAL A 155 3.95 -2.43 15.33
CA VAL A 155 5.14 -3.05 15.93
C VAL A 155 4.84 -4.04 17.05
N GLY A 156 3.79 -3.83 17.86
CA GLY A 156 3.46 -4.72 18.99
C GLY A 156 3.06 -6.15 18.59
N ASN A 157 2.71 -6.36 17.32
CA ASN A 157 2.37 -7.65 16.73
C ASN A 157 3.41 -8.14 15.70
N ALA A 158 4.51 -7.42 15.55
CA ALA A 158 5.57 -7.77 14.61
C ALA A 158 6.36 -9.00 15.09
N SER A 159 7.04 -9.69 14.17
CA SER A 159 8.01 -10.72 14.55
C SER A 159 9.18 -10.10 15.30
N LYS A 160 9.97 -10.92 16.00
CA LYS A 160 11.17 -10.46 16.71
C LYS A 160 12.20 -9.83 15.77
N GLU A 161 12.41 -10.42 14.59
CA GLU A 161 13.31 -9.89 13.56
C GLU A 161 12.85 -8.52 13.08
N GLN A 162 11.55 -8.35 12.87
CA GLN A 162 10.95 -7.09 12.48
C GLN A 162 11.05 -6.06 13.60
N ALA A 163 10.80 -6.44 14.85
CA ALA A 163 10.94 -5.55 16.00
C ALA A 163 12.40 -5.05 16.15
N ILE A 164 13.39 -5.90 15.86
CA ILE A 164 14.81 -5.50 15.83
C ILE A 164 15.09 -4.53 14.68
N GLU A 165 14.53 -4.77 13.50
CA GLU A 165 14.65 -3.83 12.38
C GLU A 165 14.02 -2.47 12.72
N VAL A 166 12.84 -2.46 13.33
CA VAL A 166 12.18 -1.25 13.83
C VAL A 166 13.07 -0.57 14.85
N ALA A 167 13.62 -1.28 15.83
CA ALA A 167 14.54 -0.71 16.83
C ALA A 167 15.72 0.03 16.19
N LYS A 168 16.36 -0.60 15.19
CA LYS A 168 17.48 0.00 14.44
C LYS A 168 17.08 1.29 13.75
N ASN A 169 15.92 1.30 13.11
CA ASN A 169 15.46 2.48 12.37
C ASN A 169 14.94 3.57 13.31
N THR A 170 14.27 3.20 14.41
CA THR A 170 13.85 4.14 15.47
C THR A 170 15.06 4.83 16.11
N LYS A 171 16.17 4.11 16.36
CA LYS A 171 17.45 4.71 16.79
C LYS A 171 17.95 5.75 15.79
N LYS A 172 17.99 5.40 14.50
CA LYS A 172 18.39 6.35 13.43
C LYS A 172 17.47 7.56 13.34
N ILE A 173 16.16 7.35 13.45
CA ILE A 173 15.17 8.43 13.49
C ILE A 173 15.46 9.39 14.65
N LYS A 174 15.78 8.86 15.83
CA LYS A 174 16.15 9.67 17.00
C LYS A 174 17.45 10.44 16.77
N GLU A 175 18.48 9.80 16.19
CA GLU A 175 19.74 10.45 15.83
C GLU A 175 19.52 11.58 14.80
N ASP A 176 18.72 11.35 13.77
CA ASP A 176 18.39 12.35 12.76
C ASP A 176 17.61 13.52 13.36
N LEU A 177 16.67 13.22 14.28
CA LEU A 177 15.92 14.21 15.04
C LEU A 177 16.84 15.07 15.91
N ASP A 178 17.80 14.46 16.60
CA ASP A 178 18.81 15.14 17.42
C ASP A 178 19.75 16.03 16.59
N ASN A 179 19.86 15.78 15.28
CA ASN A 179 20.64 16.61 14.37
C ASN A 179 19.82 17.73 13.71
N MET A 180 18.51 17.84 13.98
CA MET A 180 17.68 18.91 13.43
C MET A 180 17.97 20.28 14.07
N PRO A 181 17.72 21.39 13.34
CA PRO A 181 17.79 22.73 13.91
C PRO A 181 16.82 22.91 15.09
N ALA A 182 17.19 23.73 16.07
CA ALA A 182 16.42 23.94 17.30
C ALA A 182 14.97 24.38 17.02
N GLU A 183 14.77 25.19 15.98
CA GLU A 183 13.44 25.68 15.58
C GLU A 183 12.49 24.57 15.14
N VAL A 184 13.03 23.45 14.64
CA VAL A 184 12.24 22.28 14.20
C VAL A 184 12.03 21.30 15.35
N LYS A 185 13.03 21.16 16.23
CA LYS A 185 12.96 20.28 17.40
C LYS A 185 11.83 20.65 18.35
N ASP A 186 11.62 21.95 18.56
CA ASP A 186 10.54 22.45 19.43
C ASP A 186 9.15 22.00 18.94
N GLU A 187 8.97 21.83 17.62
CA GLU A 187 7.71 21.34 17.04
C GLU A 187 7.57 19.80 17.11
N LEU A 188 8.63 19.06 17.48
CA LEU A 188 8.70 17.60 17.43
C LEU A 188 8.60 16.91 18.79
N ALA A 189 8.21 17.65 19.84
CA ALA A 189 8.11 17.11 21.20
C ALA A 189 7.14 15.89 21.30
N GLU A 190 6.01 15.90 20.59
CA GLU A 190 5.09 14.76 20.59
C GLU A 190 5.65 13.56 19.80
N ALA A 191 6.48 13.83 18.79
CA ALA A 191 7.18 12.79 18.05
C ALA A 191 8.19 12.05 18.94
N GLU A 192 8.93 12.75 19.81
CA GLU A 192 9.84 12.13 20.79
C GLU A 192 9.11 11.16 21.70
N LYS A 193 7.97 11.56 22.25
CA LYS A 193 7.13 10.70 23.08
C LYS A 193 6.61 9.47 22.32
N THR A 194 6.30 9.60 21.04
CA THR A 194 5.90 8.45 20.22
C THR A 194 7.07 7.50 19.96
N ILE A 195 8.30 8.00 19.84
CA ILE A 195 9.52 7.19 19.72
C ILE A 195 9.79 6.40 21.02
N GLU A 196 9.55 7.01 22.19
CA GLU A 196 9.58 6.31 23.49
C GLU A 196 8.56 5.16 23.53
N GLU A 197 7.32 5.41 23.11
CA GLU A 197 6.26 4.39 23.03
C GLU A 197 6.65 3.22 22.10
N ILE A 198 7.15 3.52 20.90
CA ILE A 198 7.65 2.50 19.96
C ILE A 198 8.75 1.66 20.61
N SER A 199 9.69 2.30 21.31
CA SER A 199 10.81 1.60 21.97
C SER A 199 10.32 0.64 23.06
N GLY A 200 9.36 1.05 23.90
CA GLY A 200 8.74 0.18 24.90
C GLY A 200 7.95 -0.99 24.29
N GLN A 201 7.24 -0.75 23.18
CA GLN A 201 6.54 -1.81 22.45
C GLN A 201 7.52 -2.83 21.85
N VAL A 202 8.65 -2.37 21.30
CA VAL A 202 9.72 -3.24 20.81
C VAL A 202 10.25 -4.12 21.95
N LEU A 203 10.57 -3.54 23.12
CA LEU A 203 11.03 -4.32 24.28
C LEU A 203 10.02 -5.40 24.70
N THR A 204 8.73 -5.05 24.69
CA THR A 204 7.65 -6.01 24.99
C THR A 204 7.63 -7.19 24.00
N VAL A 205 7.91 -6.95 22.71
CA VAL A 205 8.01 -8.02 21.69
C VAL A 205 9.26 -8.86 21.91
N LEU A 206 10.39 -8.24 22.26
CA LEU A 206 11.65 -8.94 22.50
C LEU A 206 11.59 -9.86 23.74
N ASP A 207 10.87 -9.46 24.78
CA ASP A 207 10.71 -10.20 26.04
C ASP A 207 9.71 -11.37 25.90
N ARG A 208 8.67 -11.23 25.07
CA ARG A 208 7.63 -12.27 24.84
C ARG A 208 8.20 -13.62 24.40
N ASP A 209 9.27 -13.61 23.60
CA ASP A 209 9.88 -14.81 23.01
C ASP A 209 11.21 -15.21 23.68
N ARG A 210 11.44 -14.72 24.91
CA ARG A 210 12.65 -15.00 25.72
C ARG A 210 12.88 -16.50 25.95
N ASP A 211 11.81 -17.30 26.08
CA ASP A 211 11.89 -18.73 26.40
C ASP A 211 12.06 -19.65 25.19
N THR A 212 11.92 -19.15 23.95
CA THR A 212 11.71 -20.05 22.80
C THR A 212 12.92 -20.47 21.98
N LEU A 213 14.08 -19.79 21.95
CA LEU A 213 15.12 -20.17 20.98
C LEU A 213 16.58 -19.86 21.38
N ASP A 214 17.44 -20.73 20.86
CA ASP A 214 18.89 -20.83 21.04
C ASP A 214 19.67 -19.53 20.79
N ALA A 215 20.77 -19.38 21.52
CA ALA A 215 21.72 -18.25 21.49
C ALA A 215 22.34 -17.93 20.11
N GLU A 216 21.99 -18.67 19.06
CA GLU A 216 22.55 -18.55 17.71
C GLU A 216 21.72 -17.62 16.79
N THR A 217 20.44 -17.33 17.10
CA THR A 217 19.55 -16.69 16.10
C THR A 217 19.47 -15.17 16.16
N LEU A 218 19.83 -14.49 17.27
CA LEU A 218 19.71 -13.02 17.35
C LEU A 218 20.80 -12.38 18.20
N GLU A 219 21.91 -12.03 17.57
CA GLU A 219 22.85 -11.06 18.12
C GLU A 219 22.21 -9.67 18.02
N ILE A 220 21.36 -9.33 19.00
CA ILE A 220 20.88 -7.96 19.14
C ILE A 220 22.08 -7.13 19.57
N ASP A 221 22.40 -6.11 18.79
CA ASP A 221 23.48 -5.18 19.11
C ASP A 221 23.23 -4.58 20.51
N GLN A 222 24.22 -4.66 21.38
CA GLN A 222 24.15 -4.12 22.74
C GLN A 222 23.78 -2.63 22.73
N GLU A 223 24.21 -1.89 21.71
CA GLU A 223 23.85 -0.49 21.56
C GLU A 223 22.36 -0.26 21.32
N ILE A 224 21.68 -1.20 20.63
CA ILE A 224 20.24 -1.10 20.39
C ILE A 224 19.48 -1.37 21.69
N LEU A 225 19.93 -2.34 22.49
CA LEU A 225 19.30 -2.65 23.77
C LEU A 225 19.45 -1.49 24.77
N ILE A 226 20.64 -0.88 24.82
CA ILE A 226 20.88 0.32 25.63
C ILE A 226 19.96 1.46 25.18
N PHE A 227 19.90 1.71 23.87
CA PHE A 227 19.02 2.74 23.31
C PHE A 227 17.55 2.51 23.68
N LEU A 228 17.03 1.29 23.47
CA LEU A 228 15.64 0.97 23.78
C LEU A 228 15.33 1.18 25.27
N LYS A 229 16.30 0.84 26.14
CA LYS A 229 16.14 0.94 27.58
C LYS A 229 16.15 2.39 28.06
N GLU A 230 17.11 3.18 27.56
CA GLU A 230 17.19 4.62 27.81
C GLU A 230 15.89 5.34 27.42
N MET A 231 15.29 4.94 26.28
CA MET A 231 14.01 5.47 25.82
C MET A 231 12.80 4.99 26.63
N GLU A 232 12.88 3.86 27.34
CA GLU A 232 11.78 3.32 28.15
C GLU A 232 11.74 3.91 29.55
N ASP A 233 12.89 4.00 30.22
CA ASP A 233 12.98 4.36 31.64
C ASP A 233 13.58 5.74 31.90
N GLY A 234 14.05 6.43 30.86
CA GLY A 234 14.71 7.73 30.97
C GLY A 234 16.03 7.68 31.77
N THR A 235 16.55 6.48 32.04
CA THR A 235 17.82 6.28 32.74
C THR A 235 18.88 5.74 31.80
N ILE A 236 20.06 6.35 31.83
CA ILE A 236 21.21 5.87 31.06
C ILE A 236 21.70 4.56 31.70
N THR A 237 21.30 3.42 31.16
CA THR A 237 21.84 2.11 31.58
C THR A 237 23.23 1.87 31.01
N THR A 238 24.14 1.39 31.86
CA THR A 238 25.51 1.03 31.43
C THR A 238 25.54 -0.34 30.74
N THR A 239 26.53 -0.57 29.88
CA THR A 239 26.71 -1.84 29.14
C THR A 239 26.76 -3.08 30.06
N GLU A 240 27.28 -2.93 31.29
CA GLU A 240 27.33 -4.03 32.28
C GLU A 240 25.96 -4.38 32.87
N GLU A 241 25.07 -3.40 33.06
CA GLU A 241 23.73 -3.61 33.61
C GLU A 241 22.82 -4.32 32.60
N VAL A 242 22.92 -3.98 31.31
CA VAL A 242 22.18 -4.63 30.22
C VAL A 242 22.60 -6.10 30.05
N VAL A 243 23.89 -6.40 30.17
CA VAL A 243 24.42 -7.77 30.04
C VAL A 243 23.99 -8.69 31.20
N ASN A 244 23.85 -8.14 32.41
CA ASN A 244 23.43 -8.93 33.57
C ASN A 244 21.92 -9.24 33.55
N MET A 245 21.08 -8.32 33.06
CA MET A 245 19.62 -8.53 33.01
C MET A 245 19.16 -9.50 31.92
N ILE A 246 19.93 -9.70 30.85
CA ILE A 246 19.62 -10.69 29.81
C ILE A 246 20.03 -12.11 30.24
N LYS A 247 20.97 -12.22 31.20
CA LYS A 247 21.47 -13.50 31.70
C LYS A 247 20.69 -14.07 32.89
N GLU A 248 19.87 -13.25 33.57
CA GLU A 248 18.94 -13.66 34.65
C GLU A 248 17.52 -13.73 34.15
#